data_AF-A0A356UJT6-F1
#
_entry.id   AF-A0A356UJT6-F1
#
_cell.length_a   1.000
_cell.length_b   1.000
_cell.length_c   1.000
_cell.angle_alpha   90.00
_cell.angle_beta   90.00
_cell.angle_gamma   90.00
#
_symmetry.space_group_name_H-M   'P 1'
#
loop_
_entity.id
_entity.type
_entity.pdbx_description
1 polymer ?
#
loop_
_entity_poly.entity_id
_entity_poly.type
_entity_poly.pdbx_seq_one_letter_code
_entity_poly.pdbx_strand_id
1 'polypeptide(L)'
;MLGSCADIGIDLGTANVLVYVKGKGITLREPSVVAINKDNKKIIAVGAEARRMLGRTPGNIIAIRPLRGGVITNFEVTEKMLSYFIKKTNGRKLFFRPKVMICIPTGITGVEERAVREAAIQAGARQAYLIEEPLAAALGASLDISSPKATMVVDIGGGTTDIAVLSLGGIVCCNSLRVGGDKLDEAIIRYVRREFNLAMGEQSAEEIKINIATACLTNLETNISYEVRGRDLTLGLPRSVQITRVQVYEAIKEPLAQVVSAVKDVLERTPPELAADIVNKGIVMTGGSSLLHNIDTLLKIETKLPVYVAEDPISCVALGTGKALSMLKLLSGNIRNKCTYLENIS
;
A
#
# COMPACT_ATOMS: atom_id res chain seq x y z
N MET A 1 -19.06 10.39 32.65
CA MET A 1 -18.33 9.35 31.89
C MET A 1 -17.02 9.95 31.39
N LEU A 2 -15.89 9.58 32.01
CA LEU A 2 -14.56 10.01 31.58
C LEU A 2 -14.26 9.39 30.20
N GLY A 3 -14.15 10.21 29.16
CA GLY A 3 -13.95 9.76 27.79
C GLY A 3 -12.64 8.99 27.64
N SER A 4 -12.73 7.69 27.39
CA SER A 4 -11.59 6.84 27.09
C SER A 4 -10.82 7.39 25.89
N CYS A 5 -9.49 7.32 25.96
CA CYS A 5 -8.62 7.61 24.82
C CYS A 5 -8.99 6.66 23.68
N ALA A 6 -9.20 7.19 22.48
CA ALA A 6 -9.60 6.36 21.36
C ALA A 6 -8.39 5.54 20.88
N ASP A 7 -8.60 4.23 20.75
CA ASP A 7 -7.68 3.29 20.13
C ASP A 7 -7.59 3.60 18.62
N ILE A 8 -6.38 3.64 18.07
CA ILE A 8 -6.11 4.09 16.69
C ILE A 8 -5.50 2.95 15.87
N GLY A 9 -6.08 2.68 14.70
CA GLY A 9 -5.45 1.89 13.65
C GLY A 9 -4.84 2.80 12.60
N ILE A 10 -3.59 2.55 12.19
CA ILE A 10 -2.90 3.33 11.16
C ILE A 10 -2.45 2.37 10.06
N ASP A 11 -2.93 2.61 8.85
CA ASP A 11 -2.31 2.11 7.64
C ASP A 11 -1.19 3.09 7.26
N LEU A 12 0.07 2.65 7.39
CA LEU A 12 1.25 3.45 7.11
C LEU A 12 1.77 3.18 5.69
N GLY A 13 0.89 3.36 4.70
CA GLY A 13 1.21 3.10 3.29
C GLY A 13 2.24 4.06 2.69
N THR A 14 2.93 3.62 1.63
CA THR A 14 3.94 4.45 0.93
C THR A 14 3.34 5.62 0.16
N ALA A 15 2.08 5.50 -0.27
CA ALA A 15 1.38 6.51 -1.05
C ALA A 15 0.44 7.34 -0.17
N ASN A 16 -0.32 6.69 0.70
CA ASN A 16 -1.29 7.34 1.58
C ASN A 16 -1.21 6.73 2.99
N VAL A 17 -1.49 7.56 3.99
CA VAL A 17 -1.75 7.16 5.37
C VAL A 17 -3.24 7.27 5.63
N LEU A 18 -3.81 6.19 6.16
CA LEU A 18 -5.19 6.16 6.61
C LEU A 18 -5.24 5.92 8.11
N VAL A 19 -6.07 6.68 8.81
CA VAL A 19 -6.21 6.57 10.26
C VAL A 19 -7.65 6.20 10.62
N TYR A 20 -7.79 5.02 11.21
CA TYR A 20 -9.01 4.54 11.81
C TYR A 20 -9.04 4.88 13.29
N VAL A 21 -10.17 5.39 13.77
CA VAL A 21 -10.42 5.62 15.20
C VAL A 21 -11.58 4.75 15.65
N LYS A 22 -11.37 4.00 16.73
CA LYS A 22 -12.39 3.14 17.32
C LYS A 22 -13.68 3.92 17.60
N GLY A 23 -14.79 3.42 17.06
CA GLY A 23 -16.11 4.03 17.17
C GLY A 23 -16.38 5.22 16.23
N LYS A 24 -15.39 5.63 15.42
CA LYS A 24 -15.56 6.71 14.42
C LYS A 24 -15.29 6.27 12.98
N GLY A 25 -14.68 5.11 12.76
CA GLY A 25 -14.29 4.68 11.42
C GLY A 25 -13.01 5.36 10.95
N ILE A 26 -12.85 5.49 9.64
CA ILE A 26 -11.72 6.22 9.04
C ILE A 26 -11.94 7.71 9.23
N THR A 27 -10.99 8.36 9.89
CA THR A 27 -11.04 9.80 10.23
C THR A 27 -10.03 10.65 9.46
N LEU A 28 -9.06 10.00 8.81
CA LEU A 28 -8.02 10.66 8.03
C LEU A 28 -7.66 9.79 6.82
N ARG A 29 -7.54 10.43 5.65
CA ARG A 29 -6.93 9.90 4.44
C ARG A 29 -6.03 10.99 3.86
N GLU A 30 -4.72 10.84 3.96
CA GLU A 30 -3.76 11.86 3.51
C GLU A 30 -2.59 11.19 2.79
N PRO A 31 -2.02 11.82 1.75
CA PRO A 31 -0.78 11.37 1.15
C PRO A 31 0.36 11.24 2.16
N SER A 32 1.22 10.23 1.98
CA SER A 32 2.42 9.99 2.79
C SER A 32 3.56 10.92 2.36
N VAL A 33 3.34 12.24 2.42
CA VAL A 33 4.27 13.27 1.96
C VAL A 33 4.44 14.35 3.02
N VAL A 34 5.69 14.77 3.24
CA VAL A 34 6.04 15.86 4.14
C VAL A 34 6.90 16.87 3.39
N ALA A 35 6.57 18.15 3.47
CA ALA A 35 7.41 19.23 3.02
C ALA A 35 8.14 19.84 4.21
N ILE A 36 9.48 19.92 4.13
CA ILE A 36 10.32 20.51 5.17
C ILE A 36 11.22 21.60 4.59
N ASN A 37 11.56 22.58 5.42
CA ASN A 37 12.66 23.50 5.13
C ASN A 37 13.99 22.73 5.26
N LYS A 38 14.88 22.84 4.26
CA LYS A 38 16.14 22.10 4.21
C LYS A 38 17.12 22.50 5.32
N ASP A 39 17.11 23.78 5.69
CA ASP A 39 18.09 24.40 6.59
C ASP A 39 17.76 24.11 8.06
N ASN A 40 16.51 24.30 8.46
CA ASN A 40 16.11 24.17 9.87
C ASN A 40 15.22 22.94 10.17
N LYS A 41 14.95 22.10 9.16
CA LYS A 41 14.15 20.86 9.27
C LYS A 41 12.73 21.07 9.82
N LYS A 42 12.21 22.30 9.83
CA LYS A 42 10.82 22.59 10.23
C LYS A 42 9.86 22.08 9.16
N ILE A 43 8.76 21.49 9.63
CA ILE A 43 7.64 21.09 8.78
C ILE A 43 6.98 22.34 8.22
N ILE A 44 6.80 22.35 6.90
CA ILE A 44 6.05 23.37 6.16
C ILE A 44 4.64 22.86 5.91
N ALA A 45 4.51 21.63 5.43
CA ALA A 45 3.24 20.99 5.13
C ALA A 45 3.34 19.46 5.30
N VAL A 46 2.20 18.82 5.51
CA VAL A 46 2.04 17.36 5.56
C VAL A 46 0.79 16.97 4.78
N GLY A 47 0.79 15.81 4.12
CA GLY A 47 -0.39 15.30 3.44
C GLY A 47 -0.61 15.94 2.07
N ALA A 48 -1.87 16.25 1.74
CA ALA A 48 -2.26 16.75 0.42
C ALA A 48 -1.55 18.07 0.04
N GLU A 49 -1.31 18.93 1.03
CA GLU A 49 -0.57 20.18 0.81
C GLU A 49 0.90 19.92 0.44
N ALA A 50 1.57 19.00 1.13
CA ALA A 50 2.94 18.61 0.81
C ALA A 50 3.03 17.87 -0.54
N ARG A 51 2.04 17.03 -0.86
CA ARG A 51 1.97 16.34 -2.16
C ARG A 51 1.97 17.34 -3.32
N ARG A 52 1.21 18.43 -3.24
CA ARG A 52 1.18 19.48 -4.29
C ARG A 52 2.54 20.14 -4.55
N MET A 53 3.47 20.04 -3.60
CA MET A 53 4.81 20.61 -3.71
C MET A 53 5.82 19.67 -4.40
N LEU A 54 5.52 18.37 -4.56
CA LEU A 54 6.44 17.41 -5.17
C LEU A 54 6.85 17.85 -6.58
N GLY A 55 8.16 17.94 -6.81
CA GLY A 55 8.73 18.40 -8.08
C GLY A 55 8.54 19.90 -8.38
N ARG A 56 7.97 20.67 -7.44
CA ARG A 56 7.64 22.11 -7.60
C ARG A 56 8.23 23.00 -6.49
N THR A 57 9.11 22.44 -5.63
CA THR A 57 9.70 23.17 -4.49
C THR A 57 10.84 24.12 -4.91
N PRO A 58 10.94 25.32 -4.32
CA PRO A 58 12.14 26.16 -4.42
C PRO A 58 13.34 25.52 -3.70
N GLY A 59 14.54 26.07 -3.89
CA GLY A 59 15.80 25.47 -3.44
C GLY A 59 15.89 25.13 -1.95
N ASN A 60 15.22 25.89 -1.07
CA ASN A 60 15.23 25.73 0.39
C ASN A 60 14.11 24.83 0.95
N ILE A 61 13.21 24.33 0.09
CA ILE A 61 12.11 23.42 0.49
C ILE A 61 12.35 22.07 -0.17
N ILE A 62 12.01 20.99 0.53
CA ILE A 62 11.99 19.65 -0.04
C ILE A 62 10.73 18.93 0.39
N ALA A 63 10.01 18.37 -0.58
CA ALA A 63 8.89 17.46 -0.36
C ALA A 63 9.42 16.02 -0.43
N ILE A 64 9.17 15.24 0.62
CA ILE A 64 9.74 13.91 0.83
C ILE A 64 8.60 12.91 1.06
N ARG A 65 8.68 11.76 0.40
CA ARG A 65 7.94 10.54 0.76
C ARG A 65 8.82 9.71 1.70
N PRO A 66 8.54 9.68 3.02
CA PRO A 66 9.45 9.06 3.99
C PRO A 66 9.31 7.54 4.08
N LEU A 67 8.41 6.97 3.25
CA LEU A 67 8.12 5.55 3.13
C LEU A 67 8.30 5.14 1.68
N ARG A 68 9.02 4.05 1.43
CA ARG A 68 9.19 3.47 0.08
C ARG A 68 9.30 1.96 0.16
N GLY A 69 8.64 1.25 -0.75
CA GLY A 69 8.68 -0.22 -0.77
C GLY A 69 8.28 -0.85 0.57
N GLY A 70 7.26 -0.29 1.25
CA GLY A 70 6.72 -0.79 2.51
C GLY A 70 7.52 -0.44 3.78
N VAL A 71 8.59 0.36 3.67
CA VAL A 71 9.53 0.58 4.80
C VAL A 71 9.88 2.05 4.99
N ILE A 72 10.34 2.39 6.20
CA ILE A 72 10.78 3.73 6.57
C ILE A 72 12.14 4.01 5.94
N THR A 73 12.19 4.95 5.00
CA THR A 73 13.44 5.44 4.40
C THR A 73 13.99 6.68 5.09
N ASN A 74 13.14 7.42 5.80
CA ASN A 74 13.54 8.56 6.62
C ASN A 74 12.81 8.56 7.95
N PHE A 75 13.48 8.10 9.01
CA PHE A 75 12.90 7.96 10.34
C PHE A 75 12.41 9.29 10.93
N GLU A 76 13.22 10.35 10.88
CA GLU A 76 12.87 11.65 11.44
C GLU A 76 11.63 12.25 10.76
N VAL A 77 11.53 12.13 9.44
CA VAL A 77 10.38 12.63 8.69
C VAL A 77 9.14 11.77 8.94
N THR A 78 9.28 10.44 9.07
CA THR A 78 8.16 9.55 9.43
C THR A 78 7.63 9.84 10.84
N GLU A 79 8.50 10.04 11.83
CA GLU A 79 8.08 10.40 13.19
C GLU A 79 7.27 11.70 13.18
N LYS A 80 7.79 12.74 12.52
CA LYS A 80 7.10 14.03 12.34
C LYS A 80 5.73 13.88 11.67
N MET A 81 5.65 13.07 10.62
CA MET A 81 4.41 12.77 9.89
C MET A 81 3.39 12.07 10.78
N LEU A 82 3.80 10.99 11.46
CA LEU A 82 2.96 10.25 12.39
C LEU A 82 2.49 11.13 13.55
N SER A 83 3.38 11.96 14.11
CA SER A 83 3.09 12.91 15.17
C SER A 83 1.99 13.88 14.74
N TYR A 84 2.10 14.41 13.52
CA TYR A 84 1.09 15.27 12.91
C TYR A 84 -0.26 14.56 12.77
N PHE A 85 -0.30 13.35 12.21
CA PHE A 85 -1.55 12.62 11.99
C PHE A 85 -2.21 12.15 13.29
N ILE A 86 -1.44 11.68 14.27
CA ILE A 86 -1.95 11.31 15.61
C ILE A 86 -2.56 12.54 16.29
N LYS A 87 -1.88 13.70 16.26
CA LYS A 87 -2.39 14.96 16.83
C LYS A 87 -3.65 15.46 16.10
N LYS A 88 -3.66 15.42 14.76
CA LYS A 88 -4.82 15.81 13.94
C LYS A 88 -6.04 14.95 14.27
N THR A 89 -5.83 13.67 14.57
CA THR A 89 -6.90 12.70 14.86
C THR A 89 -7.44 12.79 16.30
N ASN A 90 -6.57 12.90 17.30
CA ASN A 90 -6.98 12.96 18.71
C ASN A 90 -7.50 14.33 19.17
N GLY A 91 -7.28 15.38 18.39
CA GLY A 91 -7.55 16.75 18.79
C GLY A 91 -6.65 17.21 19.94
N ARG A 92 -6.95 18.37 20.54
CA ARG A 92 -6.13 19.00 21.62
C ARG A 92 -6.25 18.31 22.98
N LYS A 93 -6.61 17.03 23.06
CA LYS A 93 -6.65 16.28 24.32
C LYS A 93 -5.22 15.90 24.75
N LEU A 94 -4.46 16.92 25.16
CA LEU A 94 -3.01 16.86 25.45
C LEU A 94 -2.61 15.81 26.49
N PHE A 95 -3.53 15.35 27.34
CA PHE A 95 -3.22 14.51 28.50
C PHE A 95 -3.36 13.00 28.26
N PHE A 96 -3.82 12.54 27.08
CA PHE A 96 -4.06 11.11 26.83
C PHE A 96 -3.36 10.60 25.56
N ARG A 97 -2.37 9.72 25.77
CA ARG A 97 -1.63 9.03 24.70
C ARG A 97 -2.36 7.75 24.26
N PRO A 98 -2.66 7.57 22.95
CA PRO A 98 -3.45 6.43 22.47
C PRO A 98 -2.63 5.13 22.42
N LYS A 99 -3.34 4.00 22.40
CA LYS A 99 -2.79 2.76 21.86
C LYS A 99 -2.92 2.81 20.34
N VAL A 100 -1.87 2.44 19.64
CA VAL A 100 -1.82 2.47 18.18
C VAL A 100 -1.53 1.07 17.68
N MET A 101 -2.26 0.63 16.65
CA MET A 101 -1.92 -0.52 15.83
C MET A 101 -1.50 -0.03 14.45
N ILE A 102 -0.40 -0.54 13.91
CA ILE A 102 0.14 -0.14 12.62
C ILE A 102 0.27 -1.37 11.72
N CYS A 103 -0.16 -1.26 10.46
CA CYS A 103 0.07 -2.32 9.49
C CYS A 103 1.55 -2.35 9.05
N ILE A 104 2.06 -3.55 8.78
CA ILE A 104 3.40 -3.77 8.22
C ILE A 104 3.33 -4.85 7.14
N PRO A 105 4.13 -4.75 6.06
CA PRO A 105 4.24 -5.82 5.07
C PRO A 105 4.73 -7.12 5.71
N THR A 106 4.33 -8.27 5.16
CA THR A 106 4.79 -9.58 5.64
C THR A 106 6.29 -9.81 5.43
N GLY A 107 6.89 -9.15 4.43
CA GLY A 107 8.32 -9.23 4.12
C GLY A 107 9.22 -8.27 4.90
N ILE A 108 8.72 -7.63 5.97
CA ILE A 108 9.48 -6.64 6.73
C ILE A 108 10.60 -7.29 7.58
N THR A 109 11.78 -6.67 7.62
CA THR A 109 12.88 -7.13 8.47
C THR A 109 12.66 -6.74 9.94
N GLY A 110 13.30 -7.44 10.88
CA GLY A 110 13.19 -7.09 12.31
C GLY A 110 13.68 -5.67 12.65
N VAL A 111 14.61 -5.11 11.87
CA VAL A 111 15.08 -3.72 12.00
C VAL A 111 14.01 -2.74 11.55
N GLU A 112 13.40 -2.99 10.40
CA GLU A 112 12.31 -2.16 9.86
C GLU A 112 11.06 -2.24 10.76
N GLU A 113 10.71 -3.43 11.26
CA GLU A 113 9.61 -3.64 12.23
C GLU A 113 9.80 -2.78 13.49
N ARG A 114 11.02 -2.80 14.04
CA ARG A 114 11.38 -2.00 15.22
C ARG A 114 11.30 -0.49 14.93
N ALA A 115 11.77 -0.06 13.76
CA ALA A 115 11.73 1.34 13.37
C ALA A 115 10.29 1.88 13.31
N VAL A 116 9.34 1.10 12.76
CA VAL A 116 7.91 1.48 12.74
C VAL A 116 7.35 1.64 14.15
N ARG A 117 7.65 0.68 15.03
CA ARG A 117 7.21 0.71 16.43
C ARG A 117 7.78 1.91 17.18
N GLU A 118 9.07 2.18 17.02
CA GLU A 118 9.74 3.32 17.66
C GLU A 118 9.20 4.66 17.15
N ALA A 119 9.02 4.82 15.84
CA ALA A 119 8.45 6.02 15.25
C ALA A 119 7.06 6.32 15.82
N ALA A 120 6.22 5.29 16.01
CA ALA A 120 4.89 5.44 16.61
C ALA A 120 4.93 5.90 18.07
N ILE A 121 5.83 5.31 18.87
CA ILE A 121 5.99 5.67 20.29
C ILE A 121 6.50 7.12 20.42
N GLN A 122 7.51 7.50 19.62
CA GLN A 122 8.05 8.85 19.58
C GLN A 122 7.01 9.88 19.10
N ALA A 123 6.19 9.49 18.11
CA ALA A 123 5.10 10.31 17.61
C ALA A 123 3.97 10.57 18.61
N GLY A 124 3.98 9.90 19.78
CA GLY A 124 3.05 10.17 20.88
C GLY A 124 2.19 8.99 21.30
N ALA A 125 2.33 7.81 20.70
CA ALA A 125 1.63 6.61 21.17
C ALA A 125 2.11 6.20 22.56
N ARG A 126 1.19 5.63 23.37
CA ARG A 126 1.53 4.98 24.65
C ARG A 126 2.05 3.57 24.43
N GLN A 127 1.44 2.86 23.48
CA GLN A 127 1.78 1.51 23.07
C GLN A 127 1.59 1.40 21.56
N ALA A 128 2.53 0.72 20.90
CA ALA A 128 2.49 0.45 19.48
C ALA A 128 2.47 -1.07 19.24
N TYR A 129 1.40 -1.53 18.62
CA TYR A 129 1.19 -2.89 18.16
C TYR A 129 1.33 -2.92 16.64
N LEU A 130 1.73 -4.06 16.11
CA LEU A 130 1.90 -4.26 14.69
C LEU A 130 0.95 -5.38 14.25
N ILE A 131 0.50 -5.30 13.01
CA ILE A 131 -0.30 -6.32 12.35
C ILE A 131 0.17 -6.45 10.91
N GLU A 132 0.24 -7.68 10.41
CA GLU A 132 0.58 -7.97 9.03
C GLU A 132 -0.51 -7.42 8.09
N GLU A 133 -0.09 -6.72 7.04
CA GLU A 133 -0.96 -6.13 6.01
C GLU A 133 -2.00 -7.11 5.45
N PRO A 134 -1.68 -8.33 5.00
CA PRO A 134 -2.70 -9.23 4.43
C PRO A 134 -3.74 -9.68 5.47
N LEU A 135 -3.35 -9.78 6.75
CA LEU A 135 -4.29 -10.09 7.83
C LEU A 135 -5.24 -8.90 8.07
N ALA A 136 -4.70 -7.68 8.10
CA ALA A 136 -5.49 -6.46 8.20
C ALA A 136 -6.40 -6.29 6.98
N ALA A 137 -5.89 -6.46 5.77
CA ALA A 137 -6.65 -6.42 4.53
C ALA A 137 -7.86 -7.38 4.57
N ALA A 138 -7.65 -8.62 4.99
CA ALA A 138 -8.72 -9.62 5.09
C ALA A 138 -9.81 -9.24 6.11
N LEU A 139 -9.41 -8.77 7.30
CA LEU A 139 -10.33 -8.25 8.32
C LEU A 139 -11.11 -7.01 7.82
N GLY A 140 -10.45 -6.17 7.04
CA GLY A 140 -11.03 -5.01 6.37
C GLY A 140 -12.10 -5.38 5.35
N ALA A 141 -11.77 -6.34 4.48
CA ALA A 141 -12.64 -6.93 3.48
C ALA A 141 -13.75 -7.83 4.07
N SER A 142 -13.82 -7.95 5.40
CA SER A 142 -14.83 -8.72 6.13
C SER A 142 -14.83 -10.22 5.77
N LEU A 143 -13.65 -10.75 5.49
CA LEU A 143 -13.45 -12.17 5.22
C LEU A 143 -13.42 -12.96 6.52
N ASP A 144 -14.04 -14.14 6.53
CA ASP A 144 -13.95 -15.07 7.65
C ASP A 144 -12.61 -15.80 7.65
N ILE A 145 -11.65 -15.18 8.33
CA ILE A 145 -10.31 -15.72 8.52
C ILE A 145 -10.24 -16.71 9.69
N SER A 146 -11.29 -16.83 10.52
CA SER A 146 -11.28 -17.67 11.73
C SER A 146 -11.66 -19.12 11.44
N SER A 147 -12.37 -19.36 10.33
CA SER A 147 -12.70 -20.71 9.89
C SER A 147 -11.46 -21.51 9.49
N PRO A 148 -11.52 -22.86 9.52
CA PRO A 148 -10.46 -23.71 8.98
C PRO A 148 -10.34 -23.64 7.45
N LYS A 149 -11.30 -22.98 6.77
CA LYS A 149 -11.29 -22.87 5.32
C LYS A 149 -10.32 -21.81 4.85
N ALA A 150 -9.53 -22.12 3.84
CA ALA A 150 -8.58 -21.18 3.29
C ALA A 150 -9.28 -19.95 2.69
N THR A 151 -8.63 -18.80 2.78
CA THR A 151 -9.00 -17.58 2.07
C THR A 151 -7.74 -16.90 1.56
N MET A 152 -7.67 -16.57 0.26
CA MET A 152 -6.53 -15.90 -0.33
C MET A 152 -6.81 -14.41 -0.49
N VAL A 153 -5.88 -13.57 -0.03
CA VAL A 153 -5.89 -12.12 -0.20
C VAL A 153 -4.65 -11.65 -0.95
N VAL A 154 -4.86 -10.72 -1.88
CA VAL A 154 -3.81 -10.03 -2.64
C VAL A 154 -3.99 -8.52 -2.45
N ASP A 155 -3.18 -7.90 -1.60
CA ASP A 155 -3.18 -6.46 -1.37
C ASP A 155 -2.14 -5.79 -2.27
N ILE A 156 -2.58 -5.00 -3.24
CA ILE A 156 -1.69 -4.28 -4.16
C ILE A 156 -1.66 -2.80 -3.77
N GLY A 157 -0.68 -2.45 -2.95
CA GLY A 157 -0.49 -1.12 -2.41
C GLY A 157 0.24 -0.17 -3.37
N GLY A 158 0.76 0.92 -2.80
CA GLY A 158 1.64 1.85 -3.53
C GLY A 158 3.03 1.28 -3.73
N GLY A 159 3.67 0.76 -2.68
CA GLY A 159 5.07 0.34 -2.73
C GLY A 159 5.29 -1.17 -2.71
N THR A 160 4.29 -1.92 -2.25
CA THR A 160 4.34 -3.37 -2.08
C THR A 160 3.10 -4.03 -2.65
N THR A 161 3.22 -5.32 -2.91
CA THR A 161 2.10 -6.23 -3.06
C THR A 161 2.28 -7.31 -2.00
N ASP A 162 1.26 -7.53 -1.18
CA ASP A 162 1.27 -8.51 -0.11
C ASP A 162 0.22 -9.58 -0.39
N ILE A 163 0.67 -10.83 -0.43
CA ILE A 163 -0.14 -11.97 -0.85
C ILE A 163 -0.14 -12.96 0.29
N ALA A 164 -1.30 -13.43 0.73
CA ALA A 164 -1.37 -14.46 1.75
C ALA A 164 -2.57 -15.39 1.57
N VAL A 165 -2.39 -16.64 2.02
CA VAL A 165 -3.46 -17.57 2.32
C VAL A 165 -3.66 -17.62 3.83
N LEU A 166 -4.89 -17.41 4.27
CA LEU A 166 -5.29 -17.33 5.66
C LEU A 166 -6.20 -18.51 6.04
N SER A 167 -6.02 -19.05 7.24
CA SER A 167 -6.89 -20.05 7.85
C SER A 167 -6.70 -20.01 9.37
N LEU A 168 -7.74 -20.31 10.16
CA LEU A 168 -7.70 -20.37 11.64
C LEU A 168 -7.11 -19.10 12.30
N GLY A 169 -7.30 -17.94 11.68
CA GLY A 169 -6.85 -16.64 12.14
C GLY A 169 -5.35 -16.39 11.93
N GLY A 170 -4.65 -17.27 11.20
CA GLY A 170 -3.22 -17.17 10.92
C GLY A 170 -2.90 -17.15 9.42
N ILE A 171 -1.66 -16.75 9.11
CA ILE A 171 -1.08 -16.82 7.77
C ILE A 171 -0.50 -18.23 7.58
N VAL A 172 -0.94 -18.93 6.55
CA VAL A 172 -0.43 -20.27 6.19
C VAL A 172 0.77 -20.15 5.27
N CYS A 173 0.60 -19.41 4.18
CA CYS A 173 1.67 -19.07 3.25
C CYS A 173 1.49 -17.62 2.80
N CYS A 174 2.60 -16.95 2.54
CA CYS A 174 2.61 -15.57 2.09
C CYS A 174 3.80 -15.25 1.20
N ASN A 175 3.70 -14.14 0.49
CA ASN A 175 4.78 -13.50 -0.23
C ASN A 175 4.56 -11.98 -0.18
N SER A 176 5.64 -11.21 -0.10
CA SER A 176 5.60 -9.75 -0.19
C SER A 176 6.69 -9.30 -1.13
N LEU A 177 6.29 -8.58 -2.17
CA LEU A 177 7.19 -8.03 -3.18
C LEU A 177 7.17 -6.51 -3.12
N ARG A 178 8.34 -5.89 -3.32
CA ARG A 178 8.49 -4.43 -3.39
C ARG A 178 8.09 -3.89 -4.77
N VAL A 179 6.92 -4.32 -5.23
CA VAL A 179 6.27 -3.95 -6.48
C VAL A 179 4.84 -3.58 -6.15
N GLY A 180 4.45 -2.35 -6.49
CA GLY A 180 3.10 -1.83 -6.34
C GLY A 180 2.89 -0.69 -7.34
N GLY A 181 1.96 0.22 -7.04
CA GLY A 181 1.68 1.38 -7.87
C GLY A 181 2.91 2.24 -8.25
N ASP A 182 3.88 2.37 -7.35
CA ASP A 182 5.13 3.12 -7.54
C ASP A 182 5.97 2.52 -8.68
N LYS A 183 6.00 1.18 -8.81
CA LYS A 183 6.73 0.51 -9.90
C LYS A 183 6.04 0.64 -11.25
N LEU A 184 4.70 0.74 -11.26
CA LEU A 184 3.95 1.06 -12.46
C LEU A 184 4.27 2.49 -12.93
N ASP A 185 4.31 3.45 -12.00
CA ASP A 185 4.66 4.84 -12.30
C ASP A 185 6.11 4.96 -12.82
N GLU A 186 7.07 4.32 -12.15
CA GLU A 186 8.47 4.25 -12.59
C GLU A 186 8.60 3.67 -14.00
N ALA A 187 7.81 2.65 -14.34
CA ALA A 187 7.82 2.02 -15.66
C ALA A 187 7.25 2.95 -16.75
N ILE A 188 6.16 3.67 -16.46
CA ILE A 188 5.60 4.69 -17.37
C ILE A 188 6.60 5.81 -17.62
N ILE A 189 7.25 6.34 -16.58
CA ILE A 189 8.29 7.38 -16.71
C ILE A 189 9.43 6.89 -17.60
N ARG A 190 9.90 5.66 -17.38
CA ARG A 190 10.98 5.07 -18.16
C ARG A 190 10.59 4.90 -19.62
N TYR A 191 9.37 4.44 -19.89
CA TYR A 191 8.84 4.30 -21.23
C TYR A 191 8.77 5.65 -21.95
N VAL A 192 8.17 6.66 -21.32
CA VAL A 192 8.04 8.01 -21.91
C VAL A 192 9.41 8.62 -22.19
N ARG A 193 10.36 8.46 -21.28
CA ARG A 193 11.73 8.92 -21.47
C ARG A 193 12.41 8.25 -22.67
N ARG A 194 12.18 6.95 -22.87
CA ARG A 194 12.83 6.18 -23.95
C ARG A 194 12.18 6.44 -25.31
N GLU A 195 10.86 6.36 -25.40
CA GLU A 195 10.14 6.43 -26.68
C GLU A 195 9.94 7.86 -27.18
N PHE A 196 9.73 8.82 -26.28
CA PHE A 196 9.44 10.21 -26.65
C PHE A 196 10.59 11.18 -26.34
N ASN A 197 11.69 10.70 -25.75
CA ASN A 197 12.80 11.52 -25.27
C ASN A 197 12.34 12.67 -24.36
N LEU A 198 11.35 12.40 -23.51
CA LEU A 198 10.67 13.38 -22.68
C LEU A 198 10.86 13.05 -21.20
N ALA A 199 11.33 14.01 -20.41
CA ALA A 199 11.37 13.89 -18.95
C ALA A 199 10.03 14.31 -18.34
N MET A 200 9.51 13.47 -17.45
CA MET A 200 8.27 13.72 -16.71
C MET A 200 8.43 13.32 -15.22
N GLY A 201 7.57 13.87 -14.36
CA GLY A 201 7.57 13.58 -12.92
C GLY A 201 6.60 12.45 -12.53
N GLU A 202 6.74 11.98 -11.28
CA GLU A 202 5.90 10.91 -10.71
C GLU A 202 4.41 11.21 -10.75
N GLN A 203 4.00 12.46 -10.45
CA GLN A 203 2.58 12.84 -10.47
C GLN A 203 1.94 12.67 -11.85
N SER A 204 2.64 13.10 -12.91
CA SER A 204 2.14 12.94 -14.27
C SER A 204 2.09 11.47 -14.69
N ALA A 205 3.00 10.63 -14.18
CA ALA A 205 2.97 9.20 -14.46
C ALA A 205 1.79 8.51 -13.76
N GLU A 206 1.52 8.88 -12.51
CA GLU A 206 0.35 8.42 -11.77
C GLU A 206 -0.96 8.88 -12.42
N GLU A 207 -1.01 10.11 -12.95
CA GLU A 207 -2.15 10.60 -13.74
C GLU A 207 -2.37 9.76 -15.00
N ILE A 208 -1.32 9.45 -15.76
CA ILE A 208 -1.42 8.54 -16.92
C ILE A 208 -1.93 7.16 -16.49
N LYS A 209 -1.38 6.62 -15.38
CA LYS A 209 -1.78 5.33 -14.81
C LYS A 209 -3.27 5.30 -14.49
N ILE A 210 -3.77 6.30 -13.76
CA ILE A 210 -5.17 6.37 -13.36
C ILE A 210 -6.10 6.54 -14.57
N ASN A 211 -5.71 7.35 -15.55
CA ASN A 211 -6.61 7.70 -16.65
C ASN A 211 -6.68 6.65 -17.76
N ILE A 212 -5.56 6.02 -18.14
CA ILE A 212 -5.52 5.18 -19.35
C ILE A 212 -4.85 3.83 -19.19
N ALA A 213 -4.17 3.53 -18.08
CA ALA A 213 -3.51 2.23 -17.92
C ALA A 213 -4.53 1.08 -17.79
N THR A 214 -4.13 -0.08 -18.27
CA THR A 214 -4.87 -1.33 -18.13
C THR A 214 -3.89 -2.48 -17.94
N ALA A 215 -4.27 -3.48 -17.16
CA ALA A 215 -3.52 -4.71 -16.98
C ALA A 215 -3.79 -5.75 -18.08
N CYS A 216 -4.86 -5.57 -18.86
CA CYS A 216 -5.21 -6.44 -19.97
C CYS A 216 -5.83 -5.62 -21.12
N LEU A 217 -5.30 -5.77 -22.33
CA LEU A 217 -5.85 -5.13 -23.52
C LEU A 217 -7.02 -5.94 -24.07
N THR A 218 -8.13 -5.26 -24.35
CA THR A 218 -9.22 -5.81 -25.17
C THR A 218 -9.24 -5.16 -26.55
N ASN A 219 -9.77 -5.84 -27.56
CA ASN A 219 -9.79 -5.37 -28.96
C ASN A 219 -10.52 -4.01 -29.15
N LEU A 220 -11.34 -3.58 -28.19
CA LEU A 220 -12.17 -2.37 -28.26
C LEU A 220 -11.50 -1.12 -27.64
N GLU A 221 -10.32 -1.26 -27.04
CA GLU A 221 -9.74 -0.22 -26.16
C GLU A 221 -8.43 0.40 -26.70
N THR A 222 -8.07 0.15 -27.95
CA THR A 222 -6.76 0.53 -28.51
C THR A 222 -6.64 2.03 -28.88
N ASN A 223 -7.76 2.74 -29.05
CA ASN A 223 -7.77 4.15 -29.49
C ASN A 223 -7.75 5.18 -28.34
N ILE A 224 -7.57 4.74 -27.09
CA ILE A 224 -7.51 5.63 -25.94
C ILE A 224 -6.10 6.23 -25.85
N SER A 225 -6.02 7.56 -25.72
CA SER A 225 -4.76 8.30 -25.59
C SER A 225 -4.84 9.37 -24.51
N TYR A 226 -3.68 9.84 -24.07
CA TYR A 226 -3.52 10.86 -23.04
C TYR A 226 -2.39 11.82 -23.42
N GLU A 227 -2.60 13.13 -23.22
CA GLU A 227 -1.57 14.14 -23.45
C GLU A 227 -0.59 14.16 -22.28
N VAL A 228 0.68 13.88 -22.56
CA VAL A 228 1.77 13.97 -21.59
C VAL A 228 2.55 15.25 -21.85
N ARG A 229 2.74 16.03 -20.79
CA ARG A 229 3.59 17.23 -20.80
C ARG A 229 4.86 16.96 -20.02
N GLY A 230 5.99 17.38 -20.59
CA GLY A 230 7.28 17.20 -19.95
C GLY A 230 8.34 18.11 -20.55
N ARG A 231 9.59 17.86 -20.17
CA ARG A 231 10.76 18.57 -20.71
C ARG A 231 11.43 17.70 -21.75
N ASP A 232 11.53 18.20 -22.98
CA ASP A 232 12.28 17.53 -24.04
C ASP A 232 13.74 17.41 -23.62
N LEU A 233 14.31 16.21 -23.68
CA LEU A 233 15.66 15.95 -23.21
C LEU A 233 16.75 16.37 -24.20
N THR A 234 16.39 16.62 -25.46
CA THR A 234 17.32 17.16 -26.47
C THR A 234 17.34 18.68 -26.41
N LEU A 235 16.16 19.30 -26.45
CA LEU A 235 16.06 20.77 -26.53
C LEU A 235 15.99 21.46 -25.16
N GLY A 236 15.67 20.72 -24.09
CA GLY A 236 15.47 21.28 -22.75
C GLY A 236 14.17 22.07 -22.58
N LEU A 237 13.33 22.14 -23.61
CA LEU A 237 12.11 22.95 -23.66
C LEU A 237 10.87 22.13 -23.28
N PRO A 238 9.81 22.76 -22.75
CA PRO A 238 8.52 22.10 -22.55
C PRO A 238 7.94 21.58 -23.87
N ARG A 239 7.48 20.32 -23.87
CA ARG A 239 6.86 19.65 -25.02
C ARG A 239 5.71 18.76 -24.57
N SER A 240 4.68 18.68 -25.41
CA SER A 240 3.56 17.74 -25.26
C SER A 240 3.67 16.60 -26.27
N VAL A 241 3.33 15.38 -25.85
CA VAL A 241 3.21 14.19 -26.71
C VAL A 241 1.95 13.42 -26.34
N GLN A 242 1.39 12.67 -27.30
CA GLN A 242 0.28 11.75 -27.03
C GLN A 242 0.85 10.36 -26.74
N ILE A 243 0.43 9.76 -25.62
CA ILE A 243 0.71 8.36 -25.31
C ILE A 243 -0.59 7.56 -25.36
N THR A 244 -0.55 6.37 -25.98
CA THR A 244 -1.74 5.51 -26.09
C THR A 244 -1.82 4.50 -24.95
N ARG A 245 -3.02 3.98 -24.68
CA ARG A 245 -3.23 2.89 -23.72
C ARG A 245 -2.38 1.67 -24.03
N VAL A 246 -2.18 1.34 -25.32
CA VAL A 246 -1.33 0.23 -25.75
C VAL A 246 0.13 0.46 -25.32
N GLN A 247 0.65 1.67 -25.51
CA GLN A 247 2.00 2.03 -25.08
C GLN A 247 2.16 1.97 -23.56
N VAL A 248 1.15 2.44 -22.81
CA VAL A 248 1.14 2.34 -21.35
C VAL A 248 1.08 0.88 -20.87
N TYR A 249 0.26 0.04 -21.52
CA TYR A 249 0.22 -1.39 -21.24
C TYR A 249 1.59 -2.05 -21.43
N GLU A 250 2.26 -1.79 -22.55
CA GLU A 250 3.62 -2.30 -22.80
C GLU A 250 4.62 -1.80 -21.74
N ALA A 251 4.48 -0.55 -21.27
CA ALA A 251 5.32 -0.02 -20.21
C ALA A 251 5.17 -0.79 -18.89
N ILE A 252 3.94 -1.14 -18.50
CA ILE A 252 3.64 -1.72 -17.17
C ILE A 252 3.56 -3.25 -17.15
N LYS A 253 3.70 -3.91 -18.30
CA LYS A 253 3.60 -5.37 -18.41
C LYS A 253 4.59 -6.12 -17.52
N GLU A 254 5.83 -5.65 -17.45
CA GLU A 254 6.88 -6.28 -16.63
C GLU A 254 6.56 -6.26 -15.12
N PRO A 255 6.25 -5.12 -14.47
CA PRO A 255 5.88 -5.13 -13.05
C PRO A 255 4.58 -5.91 -12.77
N LEU A 256 3.62 -5.92 -13.70
CA LEU A 256 2.42 -6.76 -13.56
C LEU A 256 2.74 -8.26 -13.61
N ALA A 257 3.63 -8.68 -14.51
CA ALA A 257 4.10 -10.07 -14.57
C ALA A 257 4.78 -10.51 -13.26
N GLN A 258 5.51 -9.62 -12.59
CA GLN A 258 6.08 -9.91 -11.27
C GLN A 258 5.00 -10.17 -10.20
N VAL A 259 3.92 -9.36 -10.20
CA VAL A 259 2.77 -9.58 -9.32
C VAL A 259 2.09 -10.92 -9.62
N VAL A 260 1.83 -11.23 -10.90
CA VAL A 260 1.24 -12.51 -11.32
C VAL A 260 2.10 -13.69 -10.87
N SER A 261 3.42 -13.62 -11.08
CA SER A 261 4.35 -14.67 -10.66
C SER A 261 4.25 -14.90 -9.16
N ALA A 262 4.32 -13.83 -8.36
CA ALA A 262 4.25 -13.95 -6.90
C ALA A 262 2.92 -14.55 -6.40
N VAL A 263 1.80 -14.26 -7.09
CA VAL A 263 0.50 -14.88 -6.79
C VAL A 263 0.55 -16.38 -7.06
N LYS A 264 1.10 -16.80 -8.21
CA LYS A 264 1.28 -18.22 -8.55
C LYS A 264 2.21 -18.92 -7.56
N ASP A 265 3.30 -18.29 -7.16
CA ASP A 265 4.26 -18.85 -6.19
C ASP A 265 3.63 -19.11 -4.81
N VAL A 266 2.63 -18.30 -4.41
CA VAL A 266 1.88 -18.55 -3.15
C VAL A 266 0.89 -19.71 -3.33
N LEU A 267 0.19 -19.75 -4.46
CA LEU A 267 -0.73 -20.86 -4.79
C LEU A 267 0.02 -22.21 -4.82
N GLU A 268 1.20 -22.26 -5.44
CA GLU A 268 2.02 -23.48 -5.53
C GLU A 268 2.52 -23.99 -4.17
N ARG A 269 2.82 -23.07 -3.23
CA ARG A 269 3.22 -23.42 -1.86
C ARG A 269 2.04 -23.67 -0.92
N THR A 270 0.80 -23.47 -1.38
CA THR A 270 -0.38 -23.68 -0.54
C THR A 270 -0.63 -25.18 -0.36
N PRO A 271 -0.84 -25.67 0.88
CA PRO A 271 -1.18 -27.07 1.13
C PRO A 271 -2.38 -27.54 0.28
N PRO A 272 -2.37 -28.75 -0.29
CA PRO A 272 -3.43 -29.25 -1.17
C PRO A 272 -4.84 -29.16 -0.56
N GLU A 273 -4.96 -29.41 0.75
CA GLU A 273 -6.22 -29.37 1.50
C GLU A 273 -6.83 -27.96 1.52
N LEU A 274 -5.98 -26.93 1.52
CA LEU A 274 -6.37 -25.52 1.53
C LEU A 274 -6.51 -24.96 0.10
N ALA A 275 -5.76 -25.48 -0.86
CA ALA A 275 -5.86 -25.08 -2.26
C ALA A 275 -7.27 -25.34 -2.81
N ALA A 276 -7.91 -26.45 -2.43
CA ALA A 276 -9.29 -26.76 -2.83
C ALA A 276 -10.31 -25.69 -2.38
N ASP A 277 -10.11 -25.08 -1.21
CA ASP A 277 -10.96 -23.97 -0.77
C ASP A 277 -10.78 -22.72 -1.63
N ILE A 278 -9.53 -22.41 -2.03
CA ILE A 278 -9.20 -21.25 -2.88
C ILE A 278 -9.79 -21.45 -4.28
N VAL A 279 -9.78 -22.67 -4.82
CA VAL A 279 -10.44 -22.98 -6.11
C VAL A 279 -11.92 -22.59 -6.11
N ASN A 280 -12.61 -22.84 -4.99
CA ASN A 280 -14.04 -22.56 -4.87
C ASN A 280 -14.33 -21.09 -4.52
N LYS A 281 -13.57 -20.50 -3.60
CA LYS A 281 -13.80 -19.15 -3.08
C LYS A 281 -13.14 -18.05 -3.91
N GLY A 282 -12.08 -18.37 -4.64
CA GLY A 282 -11.28 -17.42 -5.40
C GLY A 282 -10.30 -16.59 -4.58
N ILE A 283 -9.78 -15.56 -5.23
CA ILE A 283 -8.83 -14.58 -4.72
C ILE A 283 -9.58 -13.28 -4.42
N VAL A 284 -9.32 -12.66 -3.26
CA VAL A 284 -9.84 -11.34 -2.93
C VAL A 284 -8.72 -10.30 -3.02
N MET A 285 -8.93 -9.26 -3.81
CA MET A 285 -7.97 -8.18 -4.03
C MET A 285 -8.32 -6.95 -3.19
N THR A 286 -7.30 -6.36 -2.58
CA THR A 286 -7.38 -5.09 -1.84
C THR A 286 -6.26 -4.14 -2.27
N GLY A 287 -6.23 -2.93 -1.71
CA GLY A 287 -5.19 -1.95 -1.98
C GLY A 287 -5.51 -1.06 -3.18
N GLY A 288 -4.91 0.13 -3.22
CA GLY A 288 -5.26 1.14 -4.22
C GLY A 288 -4.93 0.74 -5.66
N SER A 289 -3.91 -0.08 -5.87
CA SER A 289 -3.52 -0.52 -7.22
C SER A 289 -4.38 -1.66 -7.75
N SER A 290 -5.22 -2.28 -6.91
CA SER A 290 -6.26 -3.22 -7.35
C SER A 290 -7.41 -2.54 -8.12
N LEU A 291 -7.41 -1.20 -8.17
CA LEU A 291 -8.31 -0.41 -9.02
C LEU A 291 -7.77 -0.21 -10.45
N LEU A 292 -6.57 -0.73 -10.77
CA LEU A 292 -6.05 -0.71 -12.12
C LEU A 292 -7.00 -1.49 -13.05
N HIS A 293 -7.38 -0.88 -14.17
CA HIS A 293 -8.34 -1.47 -15.11
C HIS A 293 -7.90 -2.89 -15.53
N ASN A 294 -8.82 -3.85 -15.47
CA ASN A 294 -8.64 -5.27 -15.82
C ASN A 294 -7.55 -6.04 -15.04
N ILE A 295 -7.08 -5.58 -13.88
CA ILE A 295 -6.07 -6.31 -13.10
C ILE A 295 -6.61 -7.63 -12.50
N ASP A 296 -7.87 -7.61 -12.08
CA ASP A 296 -8.63 -8.78 -11.67
C ASP A 296 -8.78 -9.80 -12.82
N THR A 297 -9.04 -9.29 -14.03
CA THR A 297 -9.16 -10.08 -15.24
C THR A 297 -7.83 -10.72 -15.62
N LEU A 298 -6.72 -9.98 -15.52
CA LEU A 298 -5.37 -10.52 -15.72
C LEU A 298 -5.13 -11.69 -14.74
N LEU A 299 -5.34 -11.48 -13.44
CA LEU A 299 -5.15 -12.53 -12.44
C LEU A 299 -6.09 -13.73 -12.67
N LYS A 300 -7.34 -13.49 -13.05
CA LYS A 300 -8.30 -14.55 -13.37
C LYS A 300 -7.84 -15.41 -14.56
N ILE A 301 -7.33 -14.80 -15.62
CA ILE A 301 -6.80 -15.52 -16.79
C ILE A 301 -5.57 -16.34 -16.39
N GLU A 302 -4.64 -15.71 -15.67
CA GLU A 302 -3.34 -16.29 -15.34
C GLU A 302 -3.41 -17.40 -14.29
N THR A 303 -4.33 -17.28 -13.32
CA THR A 303 -4.51 -18.26 -12.24
C THR A 303 -5.62 -19.26 -12.52
N LYS A 304 -6.55 -18.94 -13.45
CA LYS A 304 -7.79 -19.70 -13.71
C LYS A 304 -8.72 -19.78 -12.50
N LEU A 305 -8.59 -18.86 -11.55
CA LEU A 305 -9.41 -18.76 -10.35
C LEU A 305 -10.40 -17.59 -10.44
N PRO A 306 -11.55 -17.65 -9.75
CA PRO A 306 -12.35 -16.46 -9.51
C PRO A 306 -11.52 -15.39 -8.80
N VAL A 307 -11.66 -14.14 -9.21
CA VAL A 307 -10.97 -13.00 -8.60
C VAL A 307 -11.99 -11.91 -8.32
N TYR A 308 -11.96 -11.35 -7.11
CA TYR A 308 -12.90 -10.35 -6.64
C TYR A 308 -12.14 -9.17 -6.08
N VAL A 309 -12.49 -7.96 -6.47
CA VAL A 309 -11.97 -6.74 -5.82
C VAL A 309 -12.90 -6.38 -4.67
N ALA A 310 -12.34 -6.11 -3.48
CA ALA A 310 -13.12 -5.66 -2.34
C ALA A 310 -13.86 -4.34 -2.65
N GLU A 311 -14.99 -4.09 -1.99
CA GLU A 311 -15.84 -2.92 -2.27
C GLU A 311 -15.13 -1.56 -2.03
N ASP A 312 -14.36 -1.43 -0.94
CA ASP A 312 -13.51 -0.27 -0.65
C ASP A 312 -12.05 -0.75 -0.47
N PRO A 313 -11.36 -1.09 -1.57
CA PRO A 313 -10.08 -1.80 -1.51
C PRO A 313 -8.98 -0.92 -0.90
N ILE A 314 -9.07 0.40 -1.06
CA ILE A 314 -8.16 1.39 -0.46
C ILE A 314 -8.23 1.37 1.07
N SER A 315 -9.41 1.07 1.62
CA SER A 315 -9.65 1.22 3.06
C SER A 315 -9.53 -0.07 3.85
N CYS A 316 -9.45 -1.23 3.17
CA CYS A 316 -9.42 -2.54 3.80
C CYS A 316 -8.36 -2.62 4.90
N VAL A 317 -7.11 -2.27 4.60
CA VAL A 317 -6.02 -2.34 5.58
C VAL A 317 -6.33 -1.50 6.82
N ALA A 318 -6.61 -0.21 6.67
CA ALA A 318 -6.92 0.68 7.79
C ALA A 318 -8.14 0.22 8.63
N LEU A 319 -9.20 -0.26 7.97
CA LEU A 319 -10.38 -0.81 8.65
C LEU A 319 -10.02 -2.06 9.45
N GLY A 320 -9.26 -2.99 8.87
CA GLY A 320 -8.84 -4.21 9.53
C GLY A 320 -7.87 -3.96 10.67
N THR A 321 -6.89 -3.06 10.49
CA THR A 321 -5.98 -2.61 11.56
C THR A 321 -6.76 -2.05 12.75
N GLY A 322 -7.79 -1.23 12.48
CA GLY A 322 -8.70 -0.72 13.50
C GLY A 322 -9.50 -1.81 14.23
N LYS A 323 -10.05 -2.77 13.47
CA LYS A 323 -10.81 -3.92 14.02
C LYS A 323 -9.92 -4.82 14.89
N ALA A 324 -8.72 -5.14 14.42
CA ALA A 324 -7.76 -6.00 15.09
C ALA A 324 -7.32 -5.46 16.46
N LEU A 325 -7.22 -4.13 16.61
CA LEU A 325 -6.89 -3.51 17.89
C LEU A 325 -7.96 -3.80 18.97
N SER A 326 -9.22 -4.01 18.59
CA SER A 326 -10.27 -4.45 19.51
C SER A 326 -10.21 -5.95 19.84
N MET A 327 -9.50 -6.74 19.03
CA MET A 327 -9.33 -8.19 19.18
C MET A 327 -7.99 -8.58 19.81
N LEU A 328 -7.20 -7.62 20.31
CA LEU A 328 -5.85 -7.84 20.85
C LEU A 328 -5.73 -9.04 21.80
N LYS A 329 -6.71 -9.27 22.69
CA LYS A 329 -6.71 -10.41 23.62
C LYS A 329 -6.83 -11.77 22.92
N LEU A 330 -7.62 -11.83 21.85
CA LEU A 330 -7.81 -13.03 21.03
C LEU A 330 -6.58 -13.27 20.13
N LEU A 331 -6.05 -12.20 19.55
CA LEU A 331 -4.89 -12.28 18.65
C LEU A 331 -3.58 -12.55 19.39
N SER A 332 -3.42 -12.12 20.65
CA SER A 332 -2.21 -12.35 21.44
C SER A 332 -1.89 -13.83 21.70
N GLY A 333 -2.86 -14.74 21.51
CA GLY A 333 -2.63 -16.19 21.54
C GLY A 333 -1.98 -16.74 20.26
N ASN A 334 -2.23 -16.11 19.11
CA ASN A 334 -1.82 -16.60 17.78
C ASN A 334 -0.62 -15.82 17.18
N ILE A 335 -0.40 -14.56 17.58
CA ILE A 335 0.70 -13.69 17.07
C ILE A 335 2.11 -14.26 17.41
N ARG A 336 2.23 -15.25 18.30
CA ARG A 336 3.52 -15.89 18.60
C ARG A 336 4.03 -16.84 17.51
N ASN A 337 3.18 -17.24 16.57
CA ASN A 337 3.60 -18.07 15.44
C ASN A 337 3.92 -17.16 14.25
N LYS A 338 5.06 -16.43 14.32
CA LYS A 338 5.73 -15.92 13.11
C LYS A 338 5.94 -17.11 12.17
N CYS A 339 5.83 -16.91 10.85
CA CYS A 339 6.11 -17.91 9.81
C CYS A 339 7.36 -18.75 10.10
N THR A 340 7.20 -19.87 10.83
CA THR A 340 8.25 -20.84 11.14
C THR A 340 8.35 -21.95 10.09
N TYR A 341 7.56 -21.86 9.01
CA TYR A 341 7.58 -22.85 7.94
C TYR A 341 8.60 -22.59 6.83
N LEU A 342 9.32 -21.44 6.85
CA LEU A 342 10.39 -21.17 5.88
C LEU A 342 11.78 -21.66 6.31
N GLU A 343 11.96 -22.13 7.56
CA GLU A 343 13.28 -22.57 8.06
C GLU A 343 13.48 -24.10 8.04
N ASN A 344 12.49 -24.91 7.63
CA ASN A 344 12.58 -26.37 7.67
C ASN A 344 12.62 -27.06 6.30
N ILE A 345 13.00 -26.34 5.23
CA ILE A 345 13.29 -26.95 3.94
C ILE A 345 14.65 -26.44 3.45
N SER A 346 15.70 -26.99 4.03
CA SER A 346 17.07 -26.99 3.51
C SER A 346 17.65 -28.38 3.68
#